data_AF-A0A183G5Z7-F1
#
_entry.id   AF-A0A183G5Z7-F1
#
_cell.length_a   1.000
_cell.length_b   1.000
_cell.length_c   1.000
_cell.angle_alpha   90.00
_cell.angle_beta   90.00
_cell.angle_gamma   90.00
#
_symmetry.space_group_name_H-M   'P 1'
#
loop_
_entity.id
_entity.type
_entity.pdbx_description
1 polymer ?
#
loop_
_entity_poly.entity_id
_entity_poly.type
_entity_poly.pdbx_seq_one_letter_code
_entity_poly.pdbx_strand_id
1 'polypeptide(L)'
;MTSSNLRKLVASTLARRAYDRVSAELRDIVPYLRTLDCYQRPNYSMFYDGLLALIKRIGTKPSDPYDWETREQVERVLKNTKPAAWEDAADFFKSDPINIHAPPLPNVPLEDSAAASGGSSNRSEMSRGTVAE
;
A
#
# COMPACT_ATOMS: atom_id res chain seq x y z
N MET A 1 -38.56 -5.99 -24.14
CA MET A 1 -37.41 -6.39 -23.30
C MET A 1 -37.68 -7.78 -22.73
N THR A 2 -36.73 -8.70 -22.80
CA THR A 2 -36.91 -10.07 -22.27
C THR A 2 -36.70 -10.11 -20.75
N SER A 3 -37.32 -11.06 -20.06
CA SER A 3 -37.16 -11.29 -18.61
C SER A 3 -35.69 -11.44 -18.18
N SER A 4 -34.85 -12.01 -19.06
CA SER A 4 -33.40 -12.13 -18.87
C SER A 4 -32.68 -10.77 -18.82
N ASN A 5 -33.04 -9.83 -19.71
CA ASN A 5 -32.43 -8.49 -19.73
C ASN A 5 -32.78 -7.68 -18.46
N LEU A 6 -34.00 -7.85 -17.94
CA LEU A 6 -34.43 -7.20 -16.70
C LEU A 6 -33.65 -7.72 -15.48
N ARG A 7 -33.43 -9.04 -15.39
CA ARG A 7 -32.63 -9.65 -14.30
C ARG A 7 -31.18 -9.16 -14.31
N LYS A 8 -30.57 -9.09 -15.51
CA LYS A 8 -29.20 -8.56 -15.67
C LYS A 8 -29.09 -7.09 -15.26
N LEU A 9 -30.08 -6.27 -15.62
CA LEU A 9 -30.14 -4.85 -15.26
C LEU A 9 -30.31 -4.62 -13.76
N VAL A 10 -31.17 -5.41 -13.11
CA VAL A 10 -31.35 -5.35 -11.65
C VAL A 10 -30.07 -5.77 -10.93
N ALA A 11 -29.45 -6.88 -11.35
CA ALA A 11 -28.20 -7.35 -10.77
C ALA A 11 -27.06 -6.34 -10.91
N SER A 12 -26.91 -5.71 -12.08
CA SER A 12 -25.88 -4.69 -12.30
C SER A 12 -26.11 -3.43 -11.45
N THR A 13 -27.36 -3.03 -11.27
CA THR A 13 -27.74 -1.88 -10.43
C THR A 13 -27.47 -2.16 -8.95
N LEU A 14 -27.80 -3.37 -8.47
CA LEU A 14 -27.52 -3.79 -7.10
C LEU A 14 -26.02 -3.88 -6.82
N ALA A 15 -25.25 -4.45 -7.74
CA ALA A 15 -23.80 -4.53 -7.63
C ALA A 15 -23.17 -3.12 -7.52
N ARG A 16 -23.67 -2.17 -8.30
CA ARG A 16 -23.19 -0.77 -8.24
C ARG A 16 -23.52 -0.11 -6.90
N ARG A 17 -24.74 -0.29 -6.39
CA ARG A 17 -25.14 0.23 -5.07
C ARG A 17 -24.37 -0.39 -3.92
N ALA A 18 -24.06 -1.69 -4.00
CA ALA A 18 -23.22 -2.35 -3.00
C ALA A 18 -21.80 -1.78 -3.02
N TYR A 19 -21.26 -1.53 -4.21
CA TYR A 19 -19.97 -0.87 -4.38
C TYR A 19 -19.97 0.56 -3.83
N ASP A 20 -21.08 1.28 -3.95
CA ASP A 20 -21.21 2.62 -3.39
C ASP A 20 -21.25 2.67 -1.86
N ARG A 21 -21.37 1.52 -1.18
CA ARG A 21 -21.21 1.44 0.28
C ARG A 21 -19.78 1.16 0.71
N VAL A 22 -18.92 0.78 -0.23
CA VAL A 22 -17.49 0.63 0.02
C VAL A 22 -16.90 2.02 0.32
N SER A 23 -16.01 2.07 1.31
CA SER A 23 -15.31 3.30 1.70
C SER A 23 -14.59 3.93 0.52
N ALA A 24 -14.58 5.27 0.48
CA ALA A 24 -13.94 6.05 -0.60
C ALA A 24 -12.51 5.58 -0.91
N GLU A 25 -11.69 5.34 0.12
CA GLU A 25 -10.29 4.89 0.00
C GLU A 25 -10.10 3.56 -0.76
N LEU A 26 -11.14 2.73 -0.86
CA LEU A 26 -11.07 1.41 -1.50
C LEU A 26 -11.76 1.40 -2.88
N ARG A 27 -12.33 2.52 -3.32
CA ARG A 27 -13.13 2.61 -4.56
C ARG A 27 -12.32 2.47 -5.84
N ASP A 28 -11.01 2.64 -5.77
CA ASP A 28 -10.16 2.51 -6.96
C ASP A 28 -9.59 1.10 -7.12
N ILE A 29 -9.70 0.26 -6.09
CA ILE A 29 -9.17 -1.11 -6.09
C ILE A 29 -9.85 -1.99 -7.15
N VAL A 30 -11.18 -2.02 -7.20
CA VAL A 30 -11.90 -2.89 -8.14
C VAL A 30 -11.70 -2.47 -9.60
N PRO A 31 -11.75 -1.16 -9.96
CA PRO A 31 -11.36 -0.71 -11.29
C PRO A 31 -9.94 -1.14 -11.67
N TYR A 32 -8.97 -0.97 -10.77
CA TYR A 32 -7.58 -1.40 -10.99
C TYR A 32 -7.46 -2.91 -11.22
N LEU A 33 -8.08 -3.73 -10.38
CA LEU A 33 -8.04 -5.19 -10.54
C LEU A 33 -8.60 -5.65 -11.88
N ARG A 34 -9.56 -4.91 -12.47
CA ARG A 34 -10.12 -5.22 -13.79
C ARG A 34 -9.17 -4.90 -14.94
N THR A 35 -8.14 -4.09 -14.73
CA THR A 35 -7.12 -3.82 -15.75
C THR A 35 -6.02 -4.87 -15.74
N LEU A 36 -5.96 -5.73 -14.71
CA LEU A 36 -4.90 -6.72 -14.57
C LEU A 36 -5.18 -8.00 -15.36
N ASP A 37 -4.14 -8.56 -15.97
CA ASP A 37 -4.11 -9.91 -16.50
C ASP A 37 -3.46 -10.90 -15.52
N CYS A 38 -3.44 -12.21 -15.87
CA CYS A 38 -2.92 -13.26 -14.99
C CYS A 38 -1.39 -13.29 -14.84
N TYR A 39 -0.64 -12.53 -15.65
CA TYR A 39 0.82 -12.44 -15.59
C TYR A 39 1.29 -11.17 -14.88
N GLN A 40 0.40 -10.20 -14.69
CA GLN A 40 0.73 -8.94 -14.04
C GLN A 40 0.70 -9.07 -12.52
N ARG A 41 1.76 -8.56 -11.88
CA ARG A 41 1.83 -8.44 -10.43
C ARG A 41 0.95 -7.27 -9.98
N PRO A 42 -0.04 -7.48 -9.09
CA PRO A 42 -0.81 -6.39 -8.52
C PRO A 42 0.08 -5.45 -7.70
N ASN A 43 -0.25 -4.16 -7.72
CA ASN A 43 0.37 -3.14 -6.90
C ASN A 43 -0.15 -3.25 -5.46
N TYR A 44 0.44 -4.14 -4.67
CA TYR A 44 0.05 -4.40 -3.28
C TYR A 44 0.11 -3.16 -2.38
N SER A 45 1.00 -2.20 -2.66
CA SER A 45 1.10 -0.95 -1.90
C SER A 45 -0.20 -0.13 -1.98
N MET A 46 -0.85 -0.09 -3.15
CA MET A 46 -2.11 0.61 -3.33
C MET A 46 -3.23 0.07 -2.41
N PHE A 47 -3.27 -1.24 -2.19
CA PHE A 47 -4.24 -1.88 -1.29
C PHE A 47 -3.92 -1.58 0.16
N TYR A 48 -2.64 -1.72 0.53
CA TYR A 48 -2.16 -1.45 1.87
C TYR A 48 -2.46 0.00 2.28
N ASP A 49 -2.11 0.97 1.43
CA ASP A 49 -2.30 2.39 1.71
C ASP A 49 -3.79 2.74 1.87
N GLY A 50 -4.66 2.21 0.99
CA GLY A 50 -6.10 2.43 1.07
C GLY A 50 -6.73 1.84 2.35
N LEU A 51 -6.32 0.63 2.74
CA LEU A 51 -6.77 -0.01 3.99
C LEU A 51 -6.23 0.74 5.22
N LEU A 52 -4.97 1.18 5.18
CA LEU A 52 -4.36 1.92 6.27
C LEU A 52 -5.02 3.30 6.46
N ALA A 53 -5.33 3.99 5.37
CA ALA A 53 -6.10 5.25 5.39
C ALA A 53 -7.49 5.04 5.99
N LEU A 54 -8.17 3.93 5.64
CA LEU A 54 -9.46 3.56 6.20
C LEU A 54 -9.39 3.32 7.71
N ILE A 55 -8.42 2.51 8.17
CA ILE A 55 -8.20 2.21 9.58
C ILE A 55 -7.94 3.50 10.36
N LYS A 56 -7.07 4.38 9.85
CA LYS A 56 -6.78 5.70 10.44
C LYS A 56 -8.02 6.59 10.53
N ARG A 57 -8.87 6.59 9.51
CA ARG A 57 -10.11 7.39 9.47
C ARG A 57 -11.16 6.91 10.47
N ILE A 58 -11.32 5.60 10.62
CA ILE A 58 -12.29 5.00 11.56
C ILE A 58 -11.72 5.01 12.98
N GLY A 59 -10.40 5.03 13.14
CA GLY A 59 -9.72 4.99 14.43
C GLY A 59 -9.60 3.58 15.01
N THR A 60 -9.76 2.55 14.18
CA THR A 60 -9.65 1.15 14.58
C THR A 60 -8.19 0.80 14.85
N LYS A 61 -7.93 -0.07 15.81
CA LYS A 61 -6.60 -0.53 16.18
C LYS A 61 -6.41 -2.00 15.81
N PRO A 62 -5.16 -2.44 15.56
CA PRO A 62 -4.84 -3.86 15.40
C PRO A 62 -5.25 -4.72 16.60
N SER A 63 -5.35 -4.11 17.79
CA SER A 63 -5.75 -4.76 19.04
C SER A 63 -7.27 -4.86 19.23
N ASP A 64 -8.07 -4.28 18.34
CA ASP A 64 -9.52 -4.33 18.48
C ASP A 64 -10.03 -5.75 18.18
N PRO A 65 -11.04 -6.24 18.93
CA PRO A 65 -11.56 -7.58 18.74
C PRO A 65 -12.24 -7.72 17.38
N TYR A 66 -12.03 -8.86 16.71
CA TYR A 66 -12.79 -9.19 15.51
C TYR A 66 -14.26 -9.53 15.84
N ASP A 67 -15.13 -9.51 14.83
CA ASP A 67 -16.58 -9.76 14.99
C ASP A 67 -16.91 -11.13 15.61
N TRP A 68 -16.02 -12.11 15.46
CA TRP A 68 -16.15 -13.46 16.01
C TRP A 68 -15.46 -13.66 17.36
N GLU A 69 -14.80 -12.64 17.91
CA GLU A 69 -14.04 -12.73 19.16
C GLU A 69 -14.79 -12.04 20.30
N THR A 70 -14.65 -12.59 21.51
CA THR A 70 -15.08 -11.89 22.72
C THR A 70 -13.94 -11.06 23.31
N ARG A 71 -14.29 -9.99 24.02
CA ARG A 71 -13.29 -9.09 24.63
C ARG A 71 -12.36 -9.83 25.60
N GLU A 72 -12.90 -10.80 26.34
CA GLU A 72 -12.14 -11.59 27.31
C GLU A 72 -11.13 -12.52 26.62
N GLN A 73 -11.48 -13.03 25.43
CA GLN A 73 -10.55 -13.84 24.64
C GLN A 73 -9.38 -12.99 24.16
N VAL A 74 -9.67 -11.80 23.64
CA VAL A 74 -8.68 -10.87 23.10
C VAL A 74 -7.75 -10.34 24.18
N GLU A 75 -8.27 -9.99 25.36
CA GLU A 75 -7.44 -9.54 26.49
C GLU A 75 -6.45 -10.59 26.98
N ARG A 76 -6.78 -11.88 26.92
CA ARG A 76 -5.85 -12.95 27.30
C ARG A 76 -4.73 -13.12 26.28
N VAL A 77 -5.04 -12.98 24.99
CA VAL A 77 -4.09 -13.18 23.89
C VAL A 77 -3.15 -11.98 23.74
N LEU A 78 -3.69 -10.76 23.80
CA LEU A 78 -2.90 -9.53 23.64
C LEU A 78 -1.80 -9.37 24.68
N LYS A 79 -2.02 -9.83 25.92
CA LYS A 79 -1.02 -9.74 27.01
C LYS A 79 0.31 -10.43 26.67
N ASN A 80 0.27 -11.45 25.82
CA ASN A 80 1.43 -12.28 25.48
C ASN A 80 1.85 -12.15 24.01
N THR A 81 1.18 -11.31 23.24
CA THR A 81 1.40 -11.19 21.79
C THR A 81 2.29 -9.99 21.49
N LYS A 82 3.33 -10.22 20.68
CA LYS A 82 4.18 -9.14 20.16
C LYS A 82 3.40 -8.34 19.10
N PRO A 83 3.67 -7.04 18.92
CA PRO A 83 3.10 -6.26 17.82
C PRO A 83 3.35 -6.95 16.49
N ALA A 84 2.36 -6.90 15.59
CA ALA A 84 2.50 -7.59 14.32
C ALA A 84 3.58 -6.91 13.46
N ALA A 85 4.39 -7.70 12.75
CA ALA A 85 5.53 -7.20 11.97
C ALA A 85 5.15 -6.19 10.86
N TRP A 86 3.88 -6.17 10.44
CA TRP A 86 3.37 -5.23 9.45
C TRP A 86 2.94 -3.88 10.03
N GLU A 87 2.82 -3.75 11.37
CA GLU A 87 2.52 -2.48 12.03
C GLU A 87 3.69 -1.49 11.90
N ASP A 88 4.93 -2.01 11.84
CA ASP A 88 6.15 -1.24 11.54
C ASP A 88 6.86 -1.82 10.30
N ALA A 89 6.24 -1.60 9.15
CA ALA A 89 6.79 -2.07 7.88
C ALA A 89 8.16 -1.44 7.54
N ALA A 90 8.50 -0.29 8.15
CA ALA A 90 9.74 0.42 7.85
C ALA A 90 10.98 -0.42 8.21
N ASP A 91 10.96 -1.15 9.32
CA ASP A 91 12.08 -1.98 9.75
C ASP A 91 12.22 -3.25 8.90
N PHE A 92 11.10 -3.80 8.42
CA PHE A 92 11.12 -4.88 7.44
C PHE A 92 11.77 -4.43 6.13
N PHE A 93 11.39 -3.27 5.59
CA PHE A 93 11.98 -2.75 4.35
C PHE A 93 13.46 -2.34 4.49
N LYS A 94 13.93 -1.91 5.68
CA LYS A 94 15.35 -1.61 5.93
C LYS A 94 16.23 -2.85 5.98
N SER A 95 15.67 -3.96 6.45
CA SER A 95 16.41 -5.21 6.64
C SER A 95 16.35 -6.15 5.43
N ASP A 96 15.50 -5.86 4.45
CA ASP A 96 15.35 -6.66 3.24
C ASP A 96 16.64 -6.65 2.39
N PRO A 97 17.41 -7.75 2.35
CA PRO A 97 18.65 -7.83 1.59
C PRO A 97 18.40 -7.85 0.07
N ILE A 98 17.15 -8.05 -0.36
CA ILE A 98 16.76 -8.17 -1.77
C ILE A 98 16.25 -6.81 -2.30
N ASN A 99 15.95 -5.85 -1.43
CA ASN A 99 15.65 -4.44 -1.76
C ASN A 99 14.54 -4.31 -2.82
N ILE A 100 13.50 -5.16 -2.76
CA ILE A 100 12.40 -5.16 -3.73
C ILE A 100 11.33 -4.15 -3.30
N HIS A 101 11.60 -2.87 -3.53
CA HIS A 101 10.70 -1.77 -3.12
C HIS A 101 9.59 -1.45 -4.12
N ALA A 102 9.64 -2.02 -5.32
CA ALA A 102 8.68 -1.74 -6.38
C ALA A 102 8.50 -2.96 -7.29
N PRO A 103 7.37 -3.06 -8.02
CA PRO A 103 7.29 -3.97 -9.14
C PRO A 103 8.43 -3.72 -10.14
N PRO A 104 8.93 -4.75 -10.82
CA PRO A 104 9.90 -4.55 -11.90
C PRO A 104 9.32 -3.53 -12.88
N LEU A 105 10.15 -2.56 -13.27
CA LEU A 105 9.73 -1.53 -14.21
C LEU A 105 9.21 -2.21 -15.49
N PRO A 106 8.12 -1.70 -16.10
CA PRO A 106 7.71 -2.14 -17.43
C PRO A 106 8.93 -2.13 -18.34
N ASN A 107 9.07 -3.17 -19.17
CA ASN A 107 10.22 -3.32 -20.05
C ASN A 107 10.24 -2.15 -21.03
N VAL A 108 10.94 -1.07 -20.68
CA VAL A 108 11.20 0.05 -21.58
C VAL A 108 12.12 -0.50 -22.65
N PRO A 109 11.81 -0.41 -23.95
CA PRO A 109 12.77 -0.69 -24.99
C PRO A 109 14.05 0.09 -24.68
N LEU A 110 15.19 -0.60 -24.70
CA LEU A 110 16.51 -0.01 -24.51
C LEU A 110 16.75 1.06 -25.59
N GLU A 111 16.37 2.31 -25.30
CA GLU A 111 16.89 3.46 -26.02
C GLU A 111 18.02 4.05 -25.16
N ASP A 112 19.22 3.63 -25.54
CA ASP A 112 20.55 4.18 -25.28
C ASP A 112 20.81 4.82 -23.90
N SER A 113 21.47 4.02 -23.05
CA SER A 113 22.27 4.48 -21.94
C SER A 113 23.43 5.37 -22.42
N ALA A 114 23.25 6.69 -22.39
CA ALA A 114 24.35 7.65 -22.31
C ALA A 114 23.90 8.95 -21.62
N ALA A 115 24.67 9.38 -20.62
CA ALA A 115 24.56 10.59 -19.78
C ALA A 115 23.54 10.50 -18.62
N ALA A 116 23.91 10.57 -17.34
CA ALA A 116 25.15 10.99 -16.73
C ALA A 116 25.33 10.31 -15.37
N SER A 117 26.43 9.57 -15.24
CA SER A 117 27.15 9.39 -13.99
C SER A 117 27.62 10.75 -13.48
N GLY A 118 27.26 11.10 -12.25
CA GLY A 118 27.75 12.30 -11.58
C GLY A 118 27.63 12.16 -10.08
N GLY A 119 28.55 11.41 -9.46
CA GLY A 119 28.69 11.37 -8.01
C GLY A 119 29.05 12.75 -7.48
N SER A 120 28.27 13.24 -6.51
CA SER A 120 28.63 14.45 -5.77
C SER A 120 29.25 14.03 -4.45
N SER A 121 30.59 14.00 -4.45
CA SER A 121 31.43 13.82 -3.28
C SER A 121 31.43 15.15 -2.51
N ASN A 122 31.02 15.11 -1.23
CA ASN A 122 31.03 16.27 -0.35
C ASN A 122 32.46 16.78 -0.14
N ARG A 123 32.81 17.91 -0.77
CA ARG A 123 34.02 18.66 -0.49
C ARG A 123 33.72 19.68 0.61
N SER A 124 34.17 19.37 1.82
CA SER A 124 34.27 20.33 2.92
C SER A 124 35.36 21.36 2.60
N GLU A 125 34.98 22.61 2.36
CA GLU A 125 35.92 23.73 2.34
C GLU A 125 36.01 24.36 3.75
N MET A 126 37.25 24.36 4.26
CA MET A 126 37.67 24.95 5.52
C MET A 126 37.36 26.45 5.63
N SER A 127 36.79 26.84 6.77
CA SER A 127 36.80 28.21 7.28
C SER A 127 38.23 28.76 7.34
N ARG A 128 38.47 29.88 6.63
CA ARG A 128 39.66 30.71 6.81
C ARG A 128 39.51 31.51 8.11
N GLY A 129 40.34 31.19 9.10
CA GLY A 129 40.56 32.03 10.27
C GLY A 129 41.49 33.19 9.93
N THR A 130 41.02 34.40 10.22
CA THR A 130 41.80 35.64 10.23
C THR A 130 42.70 35.66 11.46
N VAL A 131 43.99 35.95 11.29
CA VAL A 131 44.89 36.36 12.39
C VAL A 131 45.37 37.78 12.07
N ALA A 132 45.17 38.67 13.03
CA ALA A 132 45.63 40.05 13.03
C ALA A 132 47.10 40.13 13.47
N GLU A 133 47.84 41.10 12.90
CA GLU A 133 49.09 41.63 13.46
C GLU A 133 48.83 42.48 14.72
#